data_AF-A0A4V1M7T8-F1
#
_entry.id   AF-A0A4V1M7T8-F1
#
_cell.length_a   1.000
_cell.length_b   1.000
_cell.length_c   1.000
_cell.angle_alpha   90.00
_cell.angle_beta   90.00
_cell.angle_gamma   90.00
#
_symmetry.space_group_name_H-M   'P 1'
#
loop_
_entity.id
_entity.type
_entity.pdbx_description
1 polymer ?
#
loop_
_entity_poly.entity_id
_entity_poly.type
_entity_poly.pdbx_seq_one_letter_code
_entity_poly.pdbx_strand_id
1 'polypeptide(L)'
;MLSRVADSMFWMNRYMERAEGLLRVLLTNYFISLDKGPHGVYSWKPVLEMFGTLNAEEIKAIEYSPADALQYLIMRPSNQNSLRCIITKARENARGMQDHITKEVWEEVNLIYHTVNQAGLDKKLTGSEALPTIDHFLKLCLTYVGVTDTTMPRGMGWNFMSLGRFIERAILTTDVTSKHFEQIGYDLDDNKDILFWRNLLFSLSGYELHLKSYQGANINSNVLHQAMLNHLYPRSVVYSLSRAEKYLKDVLEDNEPPQKQALYREFGRIYSRVKFADESSIKQATLQRFLQETKTDLLSFSHMLGQQFFSYT
;
A
#
# COMPACT_ATOMS: atom_id res chain seq x y z
N MET A 1 4.03 -27.18 -1.58
CA MET A 1 3.81 -26.44 -0.32
C MET A 1 2.34 -26.59 0.07
N LEU A 2 1.99 -26.70 1.36
CA LEU A 2 0.58 -26.79 1.76
C LEU A 2 -0.15 -25.48 1.44
N SER A 3 -1.38 -25.58 0.92
CA SER A 3 -2.25 -24.45 0.55
C SER A 3 -2.35 -23.39 1.66
N ARG A 4 -2.47 -23.83 2.92
CA ARG A 4 -2.51 -22.97 4.11
C ARG A 4 -1.25 -22.12 4.33
N VAL A 5 -0.08 -22.70 4.08
CA VAL A 5 1.20 -22.02 4.24
C VAL A 5 1.32 -20.92 3.19
N ALA A 6 0.89 -21.20 1.96
CA ALA A 6 0.89 -20.25 0.86
C ALA A 6 -0.03 -19.05 1.13
N ASP A 7 -1.25 -19.34 1.57
CA ASP A 7 -2.26 -18.36 1.97
C ASP A 7 -1.71 -17.42 3.04
N SER A 8 -1.17 -18.01 4.09
CA SER A 8 -0.64 -17.26 5.22
C SER A 8 0.55 -16.39 4.78
N MET A 9 1.46 -16.90 3.94
CA MET A 9 2.67 -16.18 3.50
C MET A 9 2.34 -15.00 2.60
N PHE A 10 1.40 -15.22 1.69
CA PHE A 10 0.84 -14.21 0.82
C PHE A 10 0.21 -13.07 1.65
N TRP A 11 -0.71 -13.40 2.55
CA TRP A 11 -1.42 -12.40 3.35
C TRP A 11 -0.54 -11.70 4.38
N MET A 12 0.41 -12.41 5.00
CA MET A 12 1.39 -11.79 5.90
C MET A 12 2.09 -10.61 5.22
N ASN A 13 2.64 -10.81 4.02
CA ASN A 13 3.34 -9.73 3.32
C ASN A 13 2.42 -8.65 2.76
N ARG A 14 1.18 -8.99 2.40
CA ARG A 14 0.17 -7.98 2.10
C ARG A 14 -0.12 -7.09 3.29
N TYR A 15 -0.33 -7.67 4.47
CA TYR A 15 -0.57 -6.88 5.67
C TYR A 15 0.64 -6.04 6.05
N MET A 16 1.86 -6.56 5.91
CA MET A 16 3.07 -5.78 6.17
C MET A 16 3.27 -4.62 5.18
N GLU A 17 3.02 -4.83 3.89
CA GLU A 17 3.07 -3.75 2.89
C GLU A 17 1.93 -2.72 3.12
N ARG A 18 0.73 -3.17 3.53
CA ARG A 18 -0.38 -2.28 3.92
C ARG A 18 -0.05 -1.43 5.14
N ALA A 19 0.53 -2.02 6.17
CA ALA A 19 0.95 -1.32 7.37
C ALA A 19 1.98 -0.23 7.05
N GLU A 20 2.98 -0.56 6.23
CA GLU A 20 4.00 0.37 5.78
C GLU A 20 3.41 1.52 4.96
N GLY A 21 2.52 1.22 4.01
CA GLY A 21 1.83 2.23 3.20
C GLY A 21 0.95 3.17 4.03
N LEU A 22 0.18 2.62 4.97
CA LEU A 22 -0.61 3.39 5.93
C LEU A 22 0.30 4.35 6.72
N LEU A 23 1.36 3.84 7.35
CA LEU A 23 2.27 4.64 8.17
C LEU A 23 2.93 5.77 7.39
N ARG A 24 3.28 5.54 6.13
CA ARG A 24 3.87 6.55 5.26
C ARG A 24 2.89 7.68 4.92
N VAL A 25 1.65 7.33 4.63
CA VAL A 25 0.56 8.31 4.44
C VAL A 25 0.33 9.07 5.74
N LEU A 26 0.23 8.39 6.89
CA LEU A 26 0.04 9.04 8.19
C LEU A 26 1.17 10.02 8.52
N LEU A 27 2.43 9.61 8.33
CA LEU A 27 3.59 10.45 8.60
C LEU A 27 3.55 11.72 7.76
N THR A 28 3.35 11.56 6.44
CA THR A 28 3.32 12.69 5.49
C THR A 28 2.17 13.66 5.80
N ASN A 29 0.98 13.14 6.04
CA ASN A 29 -0.19 13.96 6.33
C ASN A 29 -0.12 14.62 7.71
N TYR A 30 0.51 13.97 8.70
CA TYR A 30 0.79 14.61 9.98
C TYR A 30 1.77 15.78 9.81
N PHE A 31 2.87 15.60 9.07
CA PHE A 31 3.79 16.71 8.77
C PHE A 31 3.09 17.89 8.09
N ILE A 32 2.22 17.62 7.11
CA ILE A 32 1.46 18.67 6.41
C ILE A 32 0.45 19.33 7.35
N SER A 33 -0.17 18.59 8.26
CA SER A 33 -1.11 19.15 9.24
C SER A 33 -0.47 20.16 10.20
N LEU A 34 0.87 20.11 10.37
CA LEU A 34 1.63 21.08 11.17
C LEU A 34 1.98 22.34 10.36
N ASP A 35 2.04 22.24 9.04
CA ASP A 35 2.32 23.35 8.13
C ASP A 35 1.05 24.20 7.99
N LYS A 36 0.93 25.24 8.83
CA LYS A 36 -0.19 26.19 8.81
C LYS A 36 -0.08 27.09 7.57
N GLY A 37 -0.36 26.53 6.41
CA GLY A 37 -0.44 27.29 5.16
C GLY A 37 -1.57 28.32 5.19
N PRO A 38 -1.64 29.21 4.19
CA PRO A 38 -2.61 30.31 4.12
C PRO A 38 -4.08 29.86 3.96
N HIS A 39 -4.36 28.57 3.78
CA HIS A 39 -5.67 28.02 3.38
C HIS A 39 -6.44 27.25 4.47
N GLY A 40 -6.08 27.36 5.75
CA GLY A 40 -6.91 26.87 6.86
C GLY A 40 -6.57 25.47 7.39
N VAL A 41 -7.54 24.86 8.08
CA VAL A 41 -7.39 23.60 8.85
C VAL A 41 -7.24 22.40 7.91
N TYR A 42 -6.18 21.63 8.06
CA TYR A 42 -5.96 20.38 7.33
C TYR A 42 -7.05 19.34 7.69
N SER A 43 -7.70 18.75 6.68
CA SER A 43 -8.67 17.67 6.87
C SER A 43 -8.04 16.30 6.63
N TRP A 44 -8.22 15.40 7.60
CA TRP A 44 -7.85 13.98 7.55
C TRP A 44 -8.83 13.11 6.76
N LYS A 45 -9.94 13.68 6.26
CA LYS A 45 -10.97 12.97 5.49
C LYS A 45 -10.38 12.08 4.38
N PRO A 46 -9.44 12.54 3.54
CA PRO A 46 -8.90 11.68 2.48
C PRO A 46 -8.25 10.40 3.01
N VAL A 47 -7.54 10.49 4.14
CA VAL A 47 -6.87 9.35 4.77
C VAL A 47 -7.89 8.42 5.43
N LEU A 48 -8.91 8.98 6.09
CA LEU A 48 -10.01 8.24 6.70
C LEU A 48 -10.82 7.46 5.66
N GLU A 49 -11.03 8.03 4.46
CA GLU A 49 -11.73 7.35 3.37
C GLU A 49 -10.88 6.23 2.74
N MET A 50 -9.54 6.39 2.69
CA MET A 50 -8.64 5.37 2.14
C MET A 50 -8.46 4.16 3.07
N PHE A 51 -8.28 4.40 4.37
CA PHE A 51 -7.88 3.36 5.33
C PHE A 51 -8.92 3.08 6.41
N GLY A 52 -10.09 3.72 6.34
CA GLY A 52 -11.19 3.54 7.26
C GLY A 52 -12.41 2.89 6.63
N THR A 53 -13.40 2.63 7.47
CA THR A 53 -14.75 2.16 7.09
C THR A 53 -15.84 3.06 7.64
N LEU A 54 -15.46 4.26 8.11
CA LEU A 54 -16.41 5.24 8.66
C LEU A 54 -17.34 5.75 7.57
N ASN A 55 -18.58 6.00 7.95
CA ASN A 55 -19.52 6.74 7.10
C ASN A 55 -19.19 8.24 7.08
N ALA A 56 -19.89 9.00 6.23
CA ALA A 56 -19.62 10.43 6.05
C ALA A 56 -19.83 11.28 7.30
N GLU A 57 -20.75 10.91 8.19
CA GLU A 57 -21.02 11.64 9.45
C GLU A 57 -19.92 11.37 10.48
N GLU A 58 -19.51 10.11 10.61
CA GLU A 58 -18.41 9.70 11.48
C GLU A 58 -17.08 10.33 11.06
N ILE A 59 -16.82 10.44 9.76
CA ILE A 59 -15.63 11.14 9.24
C ILE A 59 -15.67 12.62 9.64
N LYS A 60 -16.79 13.31 9.42
CA LYS A 60 -16.94 14.73 9.77
C LYS A 60 -16.69 15.01 11.26
N ALA A 61 -17.00 14.05 12.12
CA ALA A 61 -16.79 14.18 13.55
C ALA A 61 -15.29 14.22 13.95
N ILE A 62 -14.40 13.61 13.15
CA ILE A 62 -12.97 13.47 13.50
C ILE A 62 -12.00 14.04 12.46
N GLU A 63 -12.47 14.47 11.27
CA GLU A 63 -11.60 14.85 10.16
C GLU A 63 -10.68 16.05 10.46
N TYR A 64 -11.03 16.90 11.43
CA TYR A 64 -10.24 18.05 11.85
C TYR A 64 -9.47 17.81 13.16
N SER A 65 -9.51 16.60 13.71
CA SER A 65 -8.80 16.20 14.93
C SER A 65 -7.70 15.19 14.59
N PRO A 66 -6.42 15.61 14.48
CA PRO A 66 -5.31 14.69 14.24
C PRO A 66 -5.26 13.57 15.28
N ALA A 67 -5.54 13.89 16.55
CA ALA A 67 -5.55 12.92 17.64
C ALA A 67 -6.59 11.82 17.43
N ASP A 68 -7.84 12.19 17.09
CA ASP A 68 -8.91 11.21 16.90
C ASP A 68 -8.72 10.41 15.61
N ALA A 69 -8.29 11.07 14.53
CA ALA A 69 -7.95 10.41 13.27
C ALA A 69 -6.83 9.37 13.45
N LEU A 70 -5.73 9.73 14.13
CA LEU A 70 -4.64 8.80 14.42
C LEU A 70 -5.07 7.66 15.32
N GLN A 71 -5.84 7.92 16.38
CA GLN A 71 -6.37 6.85 17.22
C GLN A 71 -7.21 5.86 16.40
N TYR A 72 -8.08 6.37 15.54
CA TYR A 72 -8.92 5.55 14.66
C TYR A 72 -8.11 4.70 13.68
N LEU A 73 -7.11 5.30 13.02
CA LEU A 73 -6.31 4.66 12.00
C LEU A 73 -5.25 3.70 12.58
N ILE A 74 -4.80 3.90 13.82
CA ILE A 74 -3.73 3.07 14.41
C ILE A 74 -4.29 2.03 15.39
N MET A 75 -5.24 2.39 16.25
CA MET A 75 -5.56 1.60 17.44
C MET A 75 -6.98 1.03 17.49
N ARG A 76 -7.96 1.65 16.81
CA ARG A 76 -9.37 1.29 16.99
C ARG A 76 -9.71 -0.06 16.33
N PRO A 77 -10.19 -1.07 17.10
CA PRO A 77 -10.57 -2.36 16.54
C PRO A 77 -11.79 -2.32 15.61
N SER A 78 -12.62 -1.28 15.71
CA SER A 78 -13.73 -1.05 14.78
C SER A 78 -13.24 -0.85 13.35
N ASN A 79 -12.03 -0.32 13.16
CA ASN A 79 -11.37 -0.28 11.87
C ASN A 79 -10.54 -1.55 11.65
N GLN A 80 -11.03 -2.45 10.80
CA GLN A 80 -10.33 -3.68 10.41
C GLN A 80 -9.04 -3.43 9.62
N ASN A 81 -8.86 -2.21 9.11
CA ASN A 81 -7.66 -1.70 8.47
C ASN A 81 -6.83 -0.78 9.40
N SER A 82 -7.11 -0.76 10.71
CA SER A 82 -6.22 -0.10 11.64
C SER A 82 -4.86 -0.80 11.69
N LEU A 83 -3.79 -0.04 11.97
CA LEU A 83 -2.45 -0.60 12.08
C LEU A 83 -2.41 -1.81 13.04
N ARG A 84 -3.03 -1.68 14.22
CA ARG A 84 -3.14 -2.77 15.20
C ARG A 84 -3.79 -4.02 14.61
N CYS A 85 -4.92 -3.89 13.94
CA CYS A 85 -5.63 -5.03 13.33
C CYS A 85 -4.80 -5.67 12.20
N ILE A 86 -4.19 -4.86 11.33
CA ILE A 86 -3.36 -5.33 10.22
C ILE A 86 -2.14 -6.10 10.75
N ILE A 87 -1.40 -5.53 11.71
CA ILE A 87 -0.23 -6.18 12.31
C ILE A 87 -0.62 -7.45 13.07
N THR A 88 -1.77 -7.45 13.77
CA THR A 88 -2.27 -8.66 14.42
C THR A 88 -2.51 -9.77 13.41
N LYS A 89 -3.16 -9.48 12.27
CA LYS A 89 -3.38 -10.47 11.20
C LYS A 89 -2.05 -10.95 10.60
N ALA A 90 -1.09 -10.05 10.38
CA ALA A 90 0.25 -10.41 9.89
C ALA A 90 0.96 -11.38 10.86
N ARG A 91 0.92 -11.08 12.16
CA ARG A 91 1.54 -11.88 13.22
C ARG A 91 0.88 -13.24 13.38
N GLU A 92 -0.44 -13.34 13.28
CA GLU A 92 -1.12 -14.64 13.32
C GLU A 92 -0.80 -15.52 12.11
N ASN A 93 -0.69 -14.92 10.91
CA ASN A 93 -0.18 -15.64 9.74
C ASN A 93 1.26 -16.13 9.99
N ALA A 94 2.16 -15.25 10.43
CA ALA A 94 3.55 -15.59 10.74
C ALA A 94 3.65 -16.73 11.77
N ARG A 95 2.77 -16.73 12.78
CA ARG A 95 2.72 -17.74 13.85
C ARG A 95 2.35 -19.12 13.29
N GLY A 96 1.41 -19.18 12.36
CA GLY A 96 0.98 -20.42 11.72
C GLY A 96 2.00 -21.02 10.75
N MET A 97 3.05 -20.28 10.39
CA MET A 97 4.06 -20.69 9.40
C MET A 97 5.50 -20.63 9.93
N GLN A 98 5.72 -20.62 11.25
CA GLN A 98 7.06 -20.41 11.84
C GLN A 98 8.13 -21.33 11.24
N ASP A 99 7.79 -22.58 10.90
CA ASP A 99 8.72 -23.54 10.28
C ASP A 99 9.12 -23.19 8.84
N HIS A 100 8.45 -22.23 8.21
CA HIS A 100 8.63 -21.83 6.81
C HIS A 100 9.15 -20.40 6.65
N ILE A 101 9.26 -19.64 7.75
CA ILE A 101 9.91 -18.32 7.78
C ILE A 101 11.19 -18.39 8.61
N THR A 102 12.10 -17.46 8.38
CA THR A 102 13.28 -17.35 9.22
C THR A 102 12.90 -16.84 10.61
N LYS A 103 13.74 -17.16 11.60
CA LYS A 103 13.52 -16.70 12.99
C LYS A 103 13.53 -15.18 13.06
N GLU A 104 14.40 -14.56 12.28
CA GLU A 104 14.56 -13.12 12.17
C GLU A 104 13.28 -12.47 11.63
N VAL A 105 12.65 -13.04 10.59
CA VAL A 105 11.36 -12.53 10.08
C VAL A 105 10.27 -12.66 11.13
N TRP A 106 10.20 -13.79 11.84
CA TRP A 106 9.25 -13.98 12.93
C TRP A 106 9.45 -12.95 14.05
N GLU A 107 10.68 -12.73 14.48
CA GLU A 107 11.05 -11.79 15.53
C GLU A 107 10.64 -10.35 15.17
N GLU A 108 10.88 -9.90 13.94
CA GLU A 108 10.49 -8.56 13.48
C GLU A 108 8.97 -8.36 13.50
N VAL A 109 8.19 -9.32 12.99
CA VAL A 109 6.72 -9.22 13.02
C VAL A 109 6.20 -9.24 14.45
N ASN A 110 6.78 -10.09 15.32
CA ASN A 110 6.39 -10.19 16.71
C ASN A 110 6.77 -8.92 17.52
N LEU A 111 7.92 -8.31 17.22
CA LEU A 111 8.33 -7.02 17.77
C LEU A 111 7.31 -5.93 17.43
N ILE A 112 6.95 -5.78 16.16
CA ILE A 112 5.96 -4.77 15.72
C ILE A 112 4.61 -5.01 16.40
N TYR A 113 4.19 -6.27 16.52
CA TYR A 113 2.98 -6.65 17.25
C TYR A 113 3.02 -6.24 18.73
N HIS A 114 4.12 -6.46 19.43
CA HIS A 114 4.23 -6.03 20.82
C HIS A 114 4.28 -4.51 20.95
N THR A 115 4.97 -3.81 20.04
CA THR A 115 5.05 -2.34 20.04
C THR A 115 3.67 -1.70 19.83
N VAL A 116 2.83 -2.20 18.92
CA VAL A 116 1.48 -1.65 18.68
C VAL A 116 0.47 -1.97 19.79
N ASN A 117 0.78 -2.98 20.62
CA ASN A 117 -0.02 -3.37 21.78
C ASN A 117 0.56 -2.89 23.11
N GLN A 118 1.63 -2.10 23.09
CA GLN A 118 2.24 -1.54 24.28
C GLN A 118 1.29 -0.56 24.98
N ALA A 119 1.23 -0.63 26.32
CA ALA A 119 0.48 0.32 27.12
C ALA A 119 0.99 1.76 26.94
N GLY A 120 0.07 2.73 26.92
CA GLY A 120 0.40 4.15 26.77
C GLY A 120 0.58 4.64 25.33
N LEU A 121 0.41 3.77 24.32
CA LEU A 121 0.43 4.17 22.92
C LEU A 121 -0.66 5.22 22.59
N ASP A 122 -1.83 5.12 23.23
CA ASP A 122 -2.93 6.09 23.12
C ASP A 122 -2.47 7.50 23.48
N LYS A 123 -1.79 7.65 24.62
CA LYS A 123 -1.27 8.94 25.10
C LYS A 123 -0.23 9.50 24.13
N LYS A 124 0.66 8.65 23.62
CA LYS A 124 1.69 9.05 22.64
C LYS A 124 1.08 9.61 21.37
N LEU A 125 0.03 8.98 20.84
CA LEU A 125 -0.65 9.41 19.62
C LEU A 125 -1.47 10.70 19.77
N THR A 126 -1.92 11.02 21.00
CA THR A 126 -2.64 12.27 21.29
C THR A 126 -1.73 13.45 21.62
N GLY A 127 -0.43 13.21 21.85
CA GLY A 127 0.51 14.20 22.34
C GLY A 127 1.58 14.59 21.31
N SER A 128 2.63 15.26 21.79
CA SER A 128 3.80 15.65 20.98
C SER A 128 4.62 14.47 20.45
N GLU A 129 4.41 13.27 21.00
CA GLU A 129 5.12 12.05 20.58
C GLU A 129 4.48 11.34 19.39
N ALA A 130 3.38 11.85 18.84
CA ALA A 130 2.66 11.18 17.74
C ALA A 130 3.54 10.95 16.51
N LEU A 131 4.25 11.99 16.05
CA LEU A 131 5.12 11.91 14.89
C LEU A 131 6.33 10.98 15.11
N PRO A 132 7.11 11.10 16.20
CA PRO A 132 8.16 10.12 16.52
C PRO A 132 7.65 8.68 16.61
N THR A 133 6.42 8.49 17.11
CA THR A 133 5.80 7.17 17.23
C THR A 133 5.48 6.58 15.86
N ILE A 134 4.89 7.37 14.95
CA ILE A 134 4.59 6.93 13.57
C ILE A 134 5.89 6.63 12.81
N ASP A 135 6.90 7.49 12.94
CA ASP A 135 8.22 7.29 12.34
C ASP A 135 8.90 6.02 12.87
N HIS A 136 8.80 5.74 14.17
CA HIS A 136 9.31 4.51 14.76
C HIS A 136 8.65 3.26 14.16
N PHE A 137 7.32 3.23 14.03
CA PHE A 137 6.63 2.12 13.38
C PHE A 137 7.03 1.97 11.91
N LEU A 138 7.18 3.08 11.18
CA LEU A 138 7.61 3.04 9.78
C LEU A 138 9.02 2.42 9.67
N LYS A 139 9.94 2.80 10.56
CA LYS A 139 11.29 2.21 10.63
C LYS A 139 11.24 0.71 10.90
N LEU A 140 10.40 0.25 11.83
CA LEU A 140 10.24 -1.20 12.08
C LEU A 140 9.72 -1.95 10.84
N CYS A 141 8.74 -1.38 10.12
CA CYS A 141 8.28 -1.97 8.86
C CYS A 141 9.40 -2.04 7.79
N LEU A 142 10.25 -1.01 7.71
CA LEU A 142 11.41 -1.00 6.81
C LEU A 142 12.47 -2.03 7.24
N THR A 143 12.72 -2.19 8.54
CA THR A 143 13.59 -3.25 9.08
C THR A 143 13.05 -4.63 8.72
N TYR A 144 11.75 -4.88 8.92
CA TYR A 144 11.10 -6.12 8.49
C TYR A 144 11.35 -6.41 6.99
N VAL A 145 11.22 -5.40 6.12
CA VAL A 145 11.49 -5.56 4.69
C VAL A 145 12.94 -5.96 4.43
N GLY A 146 13.90 -5.30 5.09
CA GLY A 146 15.32 -5.60 4.95
C GLY A 146 15.69 -6.99 5.48
N VAL A 147 15.18 -7.36 6.65
CA VAL A 147 15.37 -8.69 7.27
C VAL A 147 14.76 -9.79 6.40
N THR A 148 13.55 -9.57 5.90
CA THR A 148 12.87 -10.50 5.00
C THR A 148 13.70 -10.72 3.74
N ASP A 149 14.15 -9.64 3.09
CA ASP A 149 14.97 -9.75 1.88
C ASP A 149 16.33 -10.40 2.16
N THR A 150 16.97 -10.12 3.30
CA THR A 150 18.31 -10.66 3.60
C THR A 150 18.28 -12.15 3.98
N THR A 151 17.27 -12.59 4.73
CA THR A 151 17.32 -13.90 5.41
C THR A 151 16.47 -14.98 4.74
N MET A 152 15.35 -14.62 4.10
CA MET A 152 14.43 -15.63 3.56
C MET A 152 15.02 -16.40 2.37
N PRO A 153 14.89 -17.73 2.32
CA PRO A 153 15.33 -18.51 1.15
C PRO A 153 14.49 -18.17 -0.09
N ARG A 154 15.15 -18.09 -1.25
CA ARG A 154 14.48 -17.82 -2.53
C ARG A 154 13.87 -19.11 -3.09
N GLY A 155 12.61 -19.32 -2.75
CA GLY A 155 11.80 -20.43 -3.25
C GLY A 155 10.31 -20.10 -3.22
N MET A 156 9.47 -21.13 -3.20
CA MET A 156 8.01 -20.98 -3.31
C MET A 156 7.42 -20.03 -2.26
N GLY A 157 7.84 -20.14 -0.99
CA GLY A 157 7.36 -19.26 0.08
C GLY A 157 7.69 -17.79 -0.18
N TRP A 158 8.94 -17.51 -0.58
CA TRP A 158 9.36 -16.18 -1.01
C TRP A 158 8.55 -15.65 -2.19
N ASN A 159 8.20 -16.50 -3.15
CA ASN A 159 7.42 -16.09 -4.31
C ASN A 159 5.99 -15.70 -3.91
N PHE A 160 5.31 -16.46 -3.04
CA PHE A 160 3.99 -16.06 -2.50
C PHE A 160 4.05 -14.78 -1.67
N MET A 161 5.06 -14.64 -0.80
CA MET A 161 5.30 -13.42 -0.03
C MET A 161 5.48 -12.21 -0.96
N SER A 162 6.32 -12.35 -1.98
CA SER A 162 6.62 -11.29 -2.94
C SER A 162 5.41 -10.94 -3.80
N LEU A 163 4.65 -11.94 -4.26
CA LEU A 163 3.43 -11.73 -5.03
C LEU A 163 2.41 -10.91 -4.22
N GLY A 164 2.18 -11.29 -2.96
CA GLY A 164 1.33 -10.53 -2.05
C GLY A 164 1.79 -9.08 -1.89
N ARG A 165 3.07 -8.89 -1.56
CA ARG A 165 3.69 -7.57 -1.41
C ARG A 165 3.44 -6.66 -2.63
N PHE A 166 3.75 -7.13 -3.84
CA PHE A 166 3.65 -6.30 -5.03
C PHE A 166 2.21 -6.03 -5.48
N ILE A 167 1.27 -6.96 -5.26
CA ILE A 167 -0.16 -6.70 -5.47
C ILE A 167 -0.66 -5.62 -4.53
N GLU A 168 -0.33 -5.73 -3.23
CA GLU A 168 -0.76 -4.74 -2.24
C GLU A 168 -0.18 -3.36 -2.55
N ARG A 169 1.11 -3.30 -2.92
CA ARG A 169 1.76 -2.05 -3.34
C ARG A 169 1.06 -1.41 -4.53
N ALA A 170 0.72 -2.18 -5.56
CA ALA A 170 0.03 -1.66 -6.74
C ALA A 170 -1.35 -1.07 -6.38
N ILE A 171 -2.11 -1.74 -5.50
CA ILE A 171 -3.40 -1.26 -4.99
C ILE A 171 -3.21 0.04 -4.21
N LEU A 172 -2.28 0.08 -3.26
CA LEU A 172 -2.00 1.27 -2.45
C LEU A 172 -1.57 2.46 -3.30
N THR A 173 -0.66 2.25 -4.26
CA THR A 173 -0.22 3.31 -5.16
C THR A 173 -1.39 3.85 -5.97
N THR A 174 -2.26 2.97 -6.48
CA THR A 174 -3.44 3.37 -7.26
C THR A 174 -4.43 4.17 -6.39
N ASP A 175 -4.67 3.74 -5.15
CA ASP A 175 -5.57 4.42 -4.22
C ASP A 175 -5.06 5.79 -3.79
N VAL A 176 -3.81 5.86 -3.34
CA VAL A 176 -3.18 7.12 -2.93
C VAL A 176 -3.13 8.09 -4.11
N THR A 177 -2.84 7.59 -5.32
CA THR A 177 -2.86 8.41 -6.54
C THR A 177 -4.28 8.93 -6.81
N SER A 178 -5.27 8.06 -6.89
CA SER A 178 -6.67 8.43 -7.15
C SER A 178 -7.17 9.49 -6.17
N LYS A 179 -6.85 9.34 -4.87
CA LYS A 179 -7.34 10.25 -3.85
C LYS A 179 -6.76 11.66 -3.95
N HIS A 180 -5.52 11.81 -4.42
CA HIS A 180 -4.94 13.13 -4.66
C HIS A 180 -5.44 13.74 -5.98
N PHE A 181 -5.58 12.94 -7.04
CA PHE A 181 -6.13 13.43 -8.31
C PHE A 181 -7.60 13.84 -8.20
N GLU A 182 -8.37 13.26 -7.27
CA GLU A 182 -9.73 13.70 -6.95
C GLU A 182 -9.78 15.18 -6.51
N GLN A 183 -8.73 15.70 -5.84
CA GLN A 183 -8.68 17.09 -5.36
C GLN A 183 -8.61 18.13 -6.49
N ILE A 184 -8.15 17.71 -7.67
CA ILE A 184 -8.14 18.51 -8.91
C ILE A 184 -9.22 18.04 -9.88
N GLY A 185 -10.20 17.26 -9.42
CA GLY A 185 -11.27 16.73 -10.28
C GLY A 185 -10.76 15.83 -11.41
N TYR A 186 -9.62 15.18 -11.22
CA TYR A 186 -8.89 14.41 -12.24
C TYR A 186 -8.46 15.27 -13.46
N ASP A 187 -8.43 16.60 -13.33
CA ASP A 187 -8.04 17.53 -14.37
C ASP A 187 -6.53 17.70 -14.49
N LEU A 188 -5.92 17.08 -15.50
CA LEU A 188 -4.49 17.21 -15.75
C LEU A 188 -4.10 18.64 -16.17
N ASP A 189 -5.03 19.44 -16.70
CA ASP A 189 -4.78 20.81 -17.14
C ASP A 189 -4.90 21.84 -15.99
N ASP A 190 -5.45 21.46 -14.83
CA ASP A 190 -5.39 22.25 -13.58
C ASP A 190 -3.97 22.21 -13.00
N ASN A 191 -3.06 22.94 -13.66
CA ASN A 191 -1.62 22.93 -13.37
C ASN A 191 -1.32 23.28 -11.92
N LYS A 192 -1.03 22.25 -11.12
CA LYS A 192 -0.54 22.41 -9.75
C LYS A 192 0.98 22.39 -9.71
N ASP A 193 1.52 23.10 -8.73
CA ASP A 193 2.95 23.09 -8.49
C ASP A 193 3.42 21.83 -7.75
N ILE A 194 4.74 21.72 -7.60
CA ILE A 194 5.34 20.59 -6.89
C ILE A 194 5.02 20.60 -5.38
N LEU A 195 4.66 21.75 -4.80
CA LEU A 195 4.30 21.84 -3.38
C LEU A 195 2.96 21.16 -3.11
N PHE A 196 2.00 21.29 -4.03
CA PHE A 196 0.75 20.53 -4.02
C PHE A 196 1.01 19.01 -4.07
N TRP A 197 1.81 18.56 -5.03
CA TRP A 197 2.07 17.12 -5.24
C TRP A 197 3.03 16.49 -4.24
N ARG A 198 3.71 17.30 -3.43
CA ARG A 198 4.64 16.87 -2.38
C ARG A 198 4.02 15.81 -1.46
N ASN A 199 2.74 15.94 -1.11
CA ASN A 199 2.03 14.98 -0.25
C ASN A 199 1.97 13.58 -0.88
N LEU A 200 1.48 13.48 -2.11
CA LEU A 200 1.42 12.21 -2.83
C LEU A 200 2.81 11.62 -2.98
N LEU A 201 3.78 12.43 -3.40
CA LEU A 201 5.12 11.96 -3.67
C LEU A 201 5.84 11.47 -2.41
N PHE A 202 5.71 12.13 -1.26
CA PHE A 202 6.24 11.61 0.00
C PHE A 202 5.48 10.37 0.49
N SER A 203 4.15 10.37 0.35
CA SER A 203 3.29 9.22 0.66
C SER A 203 3.68 7.98 -0.15
N LEU A 204 4.31 8.17 -1.31
CA LEU A 204 4.83 7.09 -2.15
C LEU A 204 6.37 6.98 -2.13
N SER A 205 7.13 7.68 -1.29
CA SER A 205 8.62 7.66 -1.35
C SER A 205 9.22 8.11 -2.69
N GLY A 206 8.51 8.91 -3.47
CA GLY A 206 8.87 9.32 -4.83
C GLY A 206 9.40 10.74 -4.97
N TYR A 207 9.36 11.57 -3.91
CA TYR A 207 9.67 12.99 -4.02
C TYR A 207 11.08 13.26 -4.56
N GLU A 208 12.10 12.60 -4.01
CA GLU A 208 13.49 12.74 -4.47
C GLU A 208 13.69 12.28 -5.92
N LEU A 209 13.03 11.19 -6.32
CA LEU A 209 13.06 10.73 -7.71
C LEU A 209 12.42 11.75 -8.64
N HIS A 210 11.31 12.36 -8.21
CA HIS A 210 10.60 13.37 -8.99
C HIS A 210 11.52 14.54 -9.32
N LEU A 211 12.13 15.14 -8.29
CA LEU A 211 13.02 16.29 -8.46
C LEU A 211 14.22 16.02 -9.36
N LYS A 212 14.72 14.77 -9.40
CA LYS A 212 15.90 14.40 -10.18
C LYS A 212 15.59 13.98 -11.61
N SER A 213 14.42 13.39 -11.84
CA SER A 213 14.10 12.72 -13.11
C SER A 213 13.00 13.40 -13.92
N TYR A 214 12.17 14.23 -13.30
CA TYR A 214 11.07 14.91 -13.95
C TYR A 214 11.36 16.41 -14.04
N GLN A 215 11.59 16.88 -15.26
CA GLN A 215 11.81 18.29 -15.58
C GLN A 215 10.69 18.74 -16.52
N GLY A 216 10.20 19.97 -16.37
CA GLY A 216 9.20 20.54 -17.26
C GLY A 216 7.97 21.09 -16.53
N ALA A 217 7.11 21.79 -17.30
CA ALA A 217 5.98 22.52 -16.76
C ALA A 217 4.75 21.65 -16.43
N ASN A 218 4.61 20.47 -17.05
CA ASN A 218 3.45 19.60 -16.85
C ASN A 218 3.63 18.66 -15.64
N ILE A 219 3.58 19.24 -14.43
CA ILE A 219 3.84 18.52 -13.18
C ILE A 219 2.76 17.45 -12.92
N ASN A 220 1.50 17.72 -13.22
CA ASN A 220 0.39 16.78 -13.03
C ASN A 220 0.63 15.48 -13.82
N SER A 221 0.92 15.58 -15.12
CA SER A 221 1.22 14.42 -15.96
C SER A 221 2.50 13.71 -15.52
N ASN A 222 3.53 14.47 -15.11
CA ASN A 222 4.77 13.89 -14.59
C ASN A 222 4.54 13.03 -13.33
N VAL A 223 3.73 13.52 -12.40
CA VAL A 223 3.36 12.79 -11.18
C VAL A 223 2.55 11.55 -11.50
N LEU A 224 1.59 11.66 -12.43
CA LEU A 224 0.81 10.51 -12.91
C LEU A 224 1.71 9.45 -13.56
N HIS A 225 2.58 9.85 -14.48
CA HIS A 225 3.55 8.97 -15.12
C HIS A 225 4.44 8.30 -14.08
N GLN A 226 4.93 9.04 -13.08
CA GLN A 226 5.73 8.46 -11.99
C GLN A 226 4.96 7.40 -11.22
N ALA A 227 3.75 7.70 -10.76
CA ALA A 227 2.97 6.78 -9.94
C ALA A 227 2.47 5.56 -10.72
N MET A 228 2.18 5.68 -12.01
CA MET A 228 1.54 4.61 -12.78
C MET A 228 2.50 3.87 -13.71
N LEU A 229 3.37 4.59 -14.43
CA LEU A 229 4.03 4.13 -15.65
C LEU A 229 5.57 4.11 -15.58
N ASN A 230 6.18 4.64 -14.52
CA ASN A 230 7.64 4.67 -14.42
C ASN A 230 8.23 3.30 -14.03
N HIS A 231 8.88 2.61 -14.97
CA HIS A 231 9.53 1.31 -14.78
C HIS A 231 10.76 1.31 -13.86
N LEU A 232 11.29 2.48 -13.49
CA LEU A 232 12.45 2.60 -12.60
C LEU A 232 12.05 2.99 -11.18
N TYR A 233 10.76 3.25 -10.95
CA TYR A 233 10.25 3.62 -9.63
C TYR A 233 9.63 2.40 -8.92
N PRO A 234 10.21 1.91 -7.81
CA PRO A 234 9.79 0.65 -7.18
C PRO A 234 8.35 0.61 -6.64
N ARG A 235 7.69 1.77 -6.57
CA ARG A 235 6.30 1.94 -6.16
C ARG A 235 5.35 2.29 -7.28
N SER A 236 5.83 2.46 -8.51
CA SER A 236 4.90 2.60 -9.62
C SER A 236 4.05 1.34 -9.76
N VAL A 237 2.84 1.52 -10.27
CA VAL A 237 1.93 0.40 -10.53
C VAL A 237 2.56 -0.54 -11.56
N VAL A 238 3.12 -0.01 -12.66
CA VAL A 238 3.76 -0.84 -13.68
C VAL A 238 4.97 -1.62 -13.15
N TYR A 239 5.79 -1.03 -12.28
CA TYR A 239 6.91 -1.75 -11.68
C TYR A 239 6.40 -2.88 -10.80
N SER A 240 5.43 -2.58 -9.94
CA SER A 240 4.84 -3.57 -9.02
C SER A 240 4.21 -4.73 -9.79
N LEU A 241 3.47 -4.44 -10.86
CA LEU A 241 2.90 -5.46 -11.75
C LEU A 241 3.98 -6.29 -12.44
N SER A 242 5.06 -5.68 -12.92
CA SER A 242 6.17 -6.41 -13.55
C SER A 242 6.83 -7.40 -12.60
N ARG A 243 7.00 -7.01 -11.33
CA ARG A 243 7.54 -7.89 -10.29
C ARG A 243 6.55 -8.98 -9.90
N ALA A 244 5.27 -8.63 -9.74
CA ALA A 244 4.23 -9.60 -9.48
C ALA A 244 4.10 -10.64 -10.62
N GLU A 245 4.23 -10.25 -11.89
CA GLU A 245 4.23 -11.18 -13.03
C GLU A 245 5.33 -12.24 -12.89
N LYS A 246 6.56 -11.80 -12.57
CA LYS A 246 7.70 -12.69 -12.36
C LYS A 246 7.39 -13.74 -11.28
N TYR A 247 6.93 -13.30 -10.10
CA TYR A 247 6.66 -14.25 -9.00
C TYR A 247 5.43 -15.11 -9.26
N LEU A 248 4.42 -14.59 -9.96
CA LEU A 248 3.28 -15.38 -10.42
C LEU A 248 3.74 -16.50 -11.35
N LYS A 249 4.63 -16.19 -12.30
CA LYS A 249 5.18 -17.20 -13.22
C LYS A 249 5.92 -18.28 -12.46
N ASP A 250 6.81 -17.92 -11.53
CA ASP A 250 7.54 -18.89 -10.71
C ASP A 250 6.59 -19.77 -9.87
N VAL A 251 5.56 -19.17 -9.24
CA VAL A 251 4.54 -19.93 -8.48
C VAL A 251 3.79 -20.91 -9.37
N LEU A 252 3.48 -20.52 -10.62
CA LEU A 252 2.77 -21.36 -11.57
C LEU A 252 3.68 -22.40 -12.25
N GLU A 253 4.99 -22.22 -12.28
CA GLU A 253 5.92 -23.25 -12.77
C GLU A 253 6.04 -24.40 -11.76
N ASP A 254 6.11 -24.06 -10.47
CA ASP A 254 6.24 -25.04 -9.39
C ASP A 254 4.88 -25.65 -8.92
N ASN A 255 3.75 -25.17 -9.45
CA ASN A 255 2.41 -25.68 -9.12
C ASN A 255 1.52 -25.79 -10.38
N GLU A 256 0.64 -26.79 -10.43
CA GLU A 256 -0.34 -26.93 -11.51
C GLU A 256 -1.78 -26.72 -11.00
N PRO A 257 -2.20 -25.46 -10.72
CA PRO A 257 -3.58 -25.22 -10.33
C PRO A 257 -4.54 -25.47 -11.51
N PRO A 258 -5.78 -25.92 -11.26
CA PRO A 258 -6.74 -26.32 -12.30
C PRO A 258 -7.01 -25.23 -13.37
N GLN A 259 -6.87 -23.96 -12.99
CA GLN A 259 -7.16 -22.80 -13.84
C GLN A 259 -5.93 -21.89 -14.05
N LYS A 260 -4.72 -22.47 -14.05
CA LYS A 260 -3.43 -21.78 -14.30
C LYS A 260 -3.49 -20.77 -15.45
N GLN A 261 -4.04 -21.18 -16.60
CA GLN A 261 -4.10 -20.33 -17.79
C GLN A 261 -5.05 -19.15 -17.63
N ALA A 262 -6.18 -19.33 -16.92
CA ALA A 262 -7.13 -18.25 -16.67
C ALA A 262 -6.51 -17.18 -15.75
N LEU A 263 -5.83 -17.62 -14.69
CA LEU A 263 -5.15 -16.74 -13.76
C LEU A 263 -4.04 -15.93 -14.43
N TYR A 264 -3.20 -16.58 -15.23
CA TYR A 264 -2.13 -15.90 -15.97
C TYR A 264 -2.67 -14.91 -17.01
N ARG A 265 -3.75 -15.29 -17.71
CA ARG A 265 -4.42 -14.42 -18.69
C ARG A 265 -5.02 -13.17 -18.02
N GLU A 266 -5.69 -13.35 -16.89
CA GLU A 266 -6.28 -12.24 -16.13
C GLU A 266 -5.21 -11.26 -15.67
N PHE A 267 -4.13 -11.76 -15.06
CA PHE A 267 -3.00 -10.92 -14.66
C PHE A 267 -2.35 -10.21 -15.85
N GLY A 268 -2.11 -10.95 -16.94
CA GLY A 268 -1.52 -10.40 -18.16
C GLY A 268 -2.36 -9.29 -18.80
N ARG A 269 -3.70 -9.38 -18.71
CA ARG A 269 -4.62 -8.31 -19.14
C ARG A 269 -4.44 -7.04 -18.32
N ILE A 270 -4.42 -7.16 -16.98
CA ILE A 270 -4.21 -6.03 -16.07
C ILE A 270 -2.86 -5.38 -16.35
N TYR A 271 -1.80 -6.18 -16.40
CA TYR A 271 -0.46 -5.68 -16.63
C TYR A 271 -0.29 -5.02 -17.99
N SER A 272 -0.82 -5.63 -19.06
CA SER A 272 -0.76 -5.05 -20.40
C SER A 272 -1.50 -3.72 -20.49
N ARG A 273 -2.69 -3.60 -19.87
CA ARG A 273 -3.45 -2.35 -19.84
C ARG A 273 -2.64 -1.22 -19.21
N VAL A 274 -1.96 -1.48 -18.08
CA VAL A 274 -1.16 -0.45 -17.41
C VAL A 274 0.14 -0.17 -18.17
N LYS A 275 0.87 -1.23 -18.58
CA LYS A 275 2.18 -1.11 -19.23
C LYS A 275 2.14 -0.36 -20.56
N PHE A 276 1.08 -0.59 -21.35
CA PHE A 276 0.92 0.03 -22.66
C PHE A 276 -0.10 1.17 -22.65
N ALA A 277 -0.48 1.67 -21.47
CA ALA A 277 -1.28 2.87 -21.39
C ALA A 277 -0.45 4.04 -21.93
N ASP A 278 -0.94 4.67 -23.00
CA ASP A 278 -0.35 5.90 -23.49
C ASP A 278 -0.81 7.05 -22.58
N GLU A 279 0.12 7.90 -22.14
CA GLU A 279 -0.21 9.12 -21.41
C GLU A 279 -1.22 9.97 -22.17
N SER A 280 -1.15 9.99 -23.51
CA SER A 280 -2.11 10.71 -24.35
C SER A 280 -3.53 10.10 -24.33
N SER A 281 -3.64 8.82 -23.96
CA SER A 281 -4.90 8.08 -23.84
C SER A 281 -5.52 8.17 -22.44
N ILE A 282 -4.71 8.41 -21.40
CA ILE A 282 -5.15 8.72 -20.04
C ILE A 282 -5.41 10.24 -19.97
N LYS A 283 -6.53 10.68 -20.54
CA LYS A 283 -6.99 12.07 -20.44
C LYS A 283 -7.82 12.28 -19.17
N GLN A 284 -8.12 13.54 -18.86
CA GLN A 284 -8.99 13.97 -17.75
C GLN A 284 -10.26 13.12 -17.62
N ALA A 285 -10.98 12.87 -18.71
CA ALA A 285 -12.23 12.10 -18.69
C ALA A 285 -12.07 10.59 -18.43
N THR A 286 -10.87 10.03 -18.61
CA THR A 286 -10.61 8.59 -18.48
C THR A 286 -9.74 8.23 -17.28
N LEU A 287 -9.05 9.19 -16.65
CA LEU A 287 -8.13 8.95 -15.54
C LEU A 287 -8.82 8.30 -14.33
N GLN A 288 -9.95 8.87 -13.86
CA GLN A 288 -10.70 8.31 -12.74
C GLN A 288 -11.07 6.85 -12.99
N ARG A 289 -11.61 6.57 -14.18
CA ARG A 289 -12.00 5.23 -14.61
C ARG A 289 -10.80 4.29 -14.68
N PHE A 290 -9.68 4.74 -15.25
CA PHE A 290 -8.46 3.94 -15.36
C PHE A 290 -7.93 3.50 -13.99
N LEU A 291 -7.88 4.41 -13.01
CA LEU A 291 -7.46 4.10 -11.64
C LEU A 291 -8.45 3.15 -10.95
N GLN A 292 -9.76 3.40 -11.08
CA GLN A 292 -10.80 2.57 -10.48
C GLN A 292 -10.81 1.15 -11.05
N GLU A 293 -10.70 0.99 -12.37
CA GLU A 293 -10.62 -0.32 -13.03
C GLU A 293 -9.33 -1.05 -12.63
N THR A 294 -8.19 -0.35 -12.55
CA THR A 294 -6.92 -0.95 -12.11
C THR A 294 -7.01 -1.52 -10.70
N LYS A 295 -7.61 -0.77 -9.76
CA LYS A 295 -7.87 -1.27 -8.41
C LYS A 295 -8.80 -2.47 -8.42
N THR A 296 -9.93 -2.36 -9.12
CA THR A 296 -10.99 -3.38 -9.12
C THR A 296 -10.47 -4.70 -9.69
N ASP A 297 -9.72 -4.64 -10.79
CA ASP A 297 -9.17 -5.83 -11.42
C ASP A 297 -8.10 -6.48 -10.55
N LEU A 298 -7.26 -5.70 -9.85
CA LEU A 298 -6.28 -6.24 -8.89
C LEU A 298 -6.94 -6.95 -7.71
N LEU A 299 -8.05 -6.41 -7.19
CA LEU A 299 -8.84 -7.05 -6.13
C LEU A 299 -9.49 -8.34 -6.64
N SER A 300 -10.06 -8.32 -7.84
CA SER A 300 -10.64 -9.50 -8.50
C SER A 300 -9.60 -10.60 -8.73
N PHE A 301 -8.43 -10.23 -9.27
CA PHE A 301 -7.30 -11.14 -9.46
C PHE A 301 -6.85 -11.76 -8.13
N SER A 302 -6.72 -10.95 -7.07
CA SER A 302 -6.35 -11.46 -5.76
C SER A 302 -7.36 -12.47 -5.20
N HIS A 303 -8.65 -12.26 -5.45
CA HIS A 303 -9.69 -13.20 -5.04
C HIS A 303 -9.59 -14.52 -5.83
N MET A 304 -9.40 -14.42 -7.15
CA MET A 304 -9.20 -15.59 -8.02
C MET A 304 -7.95 -16.39 -7.62
N LEU A 305 -6.84 -15.71 -7.33
CA LEU A 305 -5.61 -16.35 -6.81
C LEU A 305 -5.91 -17.14 -5.53
N GLY A 306 -6.66 -16.54 -4.60
CA GLY A 306 -7.05 -17.19 -3.35
C GLY A 306 -7.91 -18.43 -3.58
N GLN A 307 -8.88 -18.37 -4.48
CA GLN A 307 -9.71 -19.54 -4.81
C GLN A 307 -8.90 -20.70 -5.41
N GLN A 308 -7.88 -20.41 -6.20
CA GLN A 308 -7.11 -21.45 -6.89
C GLN A 308 -6.01 -22.06 -6.02
N PHE A 309 -5.38 -21.28 -5.14
CA PHE A 309 -4.25 -21.73 -4.34
C PHE A 309 -4.57 -21.98 -2.86
N PHE A 310 -5.59 -21.31 -2.31
CA PHE A 310 -5.86 -21.25 -0.86
C PHE A 310 -7.19 -21.91 -0.47
N SER A 311 -7.96 -22.43 -1.42
CA SER A 311 -9.18 -23.20 -1.11
C SER A 311 -8.82 -24.49 -0.39
N TYR A 312 -9.24 -24.58 0.86
CA TYR A 312 -9.10 -25.75 1.71
C TYR A 312 -10.08 -26.83 1.23
N THR A 313 -9.56 -27.97 0.75
CA THR A 313 -10.32 -29.23 0.70
C THR A 313 -10.21 -29.93 2.05
#